data_AF-A0ABD7C567-F1
#
_entry.id   AF-A0ABD7C567-F1
#
_cell.length_a   1.000
_cell.length_b   1.000
_cell.length_c   1.000
_cell.angle_alpha   90.00
_cell.angle_beta   90.00
_cell.angle_gamma   90.00
#
_symmetry.space_group_name_H-M   'P 1'
#
loop_
_entity.id
_entity.type
_entity.pdbx_description
1 polymer ?
#
loop_
_entity_poly.entity_id
_entity_poly.type
_entity_poly.pdbx_seq_one_letter_code
_entity_poly.pdbx_strand_id
1 'polypeptide(L)' 'MTRIDPTWLEASDKELLHLFAIDHRDACMDEYLLGCYADLPPREAALAFGSDYDLERDDALWPRPGVALQS' A
#
# COMPACT_ATOMS: atom_id res chain seq x y z
N MET A 1 3.42 15.07 -17.44
CA MET A 1 2.58 13.86 -17.27
C MET A 1 3.50 12.67 -17.28
N THR A 2 3.98 12.31 -16.09
CA THR A 2 4.80 11.13 -15.87
C THR A 2 3.87 9.92 -16.02
N ARG A 3 4.07 9.14 -17.07
CA ARG A 3 3.26 7.95 -17.31
C ARG A 3 3.72 6.90 -16.31
N ILE A 4 2.90 6.61 -15.29
CA ILE A 4 3.22 5.58 -14.29
C ILE A 4 3.39 4.24 -15.00
N ASP A 5 4.43 3.50 -14.64
CA ASP A 5 4.63 2.17 -15.20
C ASP A 5 3.53 1.22 -14.69
N PRO A 6 2.79 0.54 -15.59
CA PRO A 6 1.66 -0.29 -15.20
C PRO A 6 2.09 -1.51 -14.37
N THR A 7 3.33 -1.99 -14.53
CA THR A 7 3.88 -3.11 -13.74
C THR A 7 4.16 -2.65 -12.32
N TRP A 8 4.73 -1.45 -12.16
CA TRP A 8 4.95 -0.84 -10.85
C TRP A 8 3.61 -0.58 -10.15
N LEU A 9 2.61 -0.05 -10.85
CA LEU A 9 1.29 0.22 -10.29
C LEU A 9 0.62 -1.06 -9.77
N GLU A 10 0.60 -2.13 -10.57
CA GLU A 10 0.03 -3.41 -10.16
C GLU A 10 0.76 -4.00 -8.94
N ALA A 11 2.08 -3.85 -8.86
CA ALA A 11 2.85 -4.28 -7.71
C ALA A 11 2.54 -3.44 -6.46
N SER A 12 2.34 -2.14 -6.62
CA SER A 12 2.02 -1.23 -5.50
C SER A 12 0.63 -1.52 -4.95
N ASP A 13 -0.35 -1.74 -5.83
CA ASP A 13 -1.70 -2.17 -5.45
C ASP A 13 -1.71 -3.47 -4.64
N LYS A 14 -0.90 -4.45 -5.05
CA LYS A 14 -0.77 -5.72 -4.31
C LYS A 14 -0.22 -5.49 -2.89
N GLU A 15 0.74 -4.58 -2.73
CA GLU A 15 1.30 -4.26 -1.43
C GLU A 15 0.32 -3.44 -0.57
N LEU A 16 -0.39 -2.46 -1.15
CA LEU A 16 -1.45 -1.71 -0.47
C LEU A 16 -2.58 -2.64 -0.01
N LEU A 17 -3.03 -3.57 -0.85
CA LEU A 17 -4.03 -4.57 -0.49
C LEU A 17 -3.52 -5.51 0.61
N HIS A 18 -2.24 -5.85 0.59
CA HIS A 18 -1.66 -6.73 1.60
C HIS A 18 -1.49 -6.05 2.97
N LEU A 19 -1.12 -4.77 2.99
CA LEU A 19 -0.81 -4.01 4.21
C LEU A 19 -2.02 -3.30 4.81
N PHE A 20 -2.93 -2.81 3.96
CA PHE A 20 -4.02 -1.91 4.35
C PHE A 20 -5.39 -2.36 3.81
N ALA A 21 -5.45 -3.47 3.06
CA ALA A 21 -6.68 -3.99 2.44
C ALA A 21 -7.39 -3.00 1.50
N ILE A 22 -6.64 -2.06 0.90
CA ILE A 22 -7.13 -1.09 -0.10
C ILE A 22 -6.26 -1.13 -1.36
N ASP A 23 -6.80 -0.77 -2.52
CA ASP A 23 -6.02 -0.50 -3.73
C ASP A 23 -5.95 1.01 -4.06
N HIS A 24 -5.17 1.41 -5.07
CA HIS A 24 -5.00 2.82 -5.43
C HIS A 24 -6.33 3.54 -5.75
N ARG A 25 -7.37 2.84 -6.22
CA ARG A 25 -8.69 3.41 -6.51
C ARG A 25 -9.48 3.65 -5.24
N ASP A 26 -9.47 2.69 -4.33
CA ASP A 26 -10.10 2.83 -3.00
C ASP A 26 -9.42 3.94 -2.20
N ALA A 27 -8.10 4.05 -2.32
CA ALA A 27 -7.29 5.12 -1.75
C ALA A 27 -7.44 6.48 -2.46
N CYS A 28 -8.24 6.56 -3.53
CA CYS A 28 -8.42 7.76 -4.36
C CYS A 28 -7.09 8.36 -4.85
N MET A 29 -6.08 7.52 -5.12
CA MET A 29 -4.79 7.98 -5.63
C MET A 29 -4.91 8.31 -7.12
N ASP A 30 -4.63 9.57 -7.45
CA ASP A 30 -4.55 10.02 -8.83
C ASP A 30 -3.12 9.88 -9.40
N GLU A 31 -2.95 10.08 -10.71
CA GLU A 31 -1.66 9.92 -11.40
C GLU A 31 -0.56 10.84 -10.84
N TYR A 32 -0.90 12.02 -10.32
CA TYR A 32 0.06 12.91 -9.68
C TYR A 32 0.53 12.34 -8.34
N LEU A 33 -0.40 11.85 -7.51
CA LEU A 33 -0.07 11.24 -6.22
C LEU A 33 0.77 9.97 -6.40
N LEU A 34 0.40 9.11 -7.35
CA LEU A 34 1.20 7.93 -7.72
C LEU A 34 2.59 8.34 -8.20
N GLY A 35 2.69 9.44 -8.94
CA GLY A 35 3.96 10.00 -9.41
C GLY A 35 4.88 10.45 -8.28
N CYS A 36 4.35 10.87 -7.13
CA CYS A 36 5.15 11.24 -5.96
C CYS A 36 5.84 10.03 -5.32
N TYR A 37 5.28 8.84 -5.46
CA TYR A 37 5.82 7.60 -4.88
C TYR A 37 6.48 6.67 -5.91
N ALA A 38 6.36 6.95 -7.21
CA ALA A 38 6.87 6.11 -8.30
C ALA A 38 8.39 5.92 -8.31
N ASP A 39 9.14 6.82 -7.66
CA ASP A 39 10.59 6.68 -7.46
C ASP A 39 10.96 5.63 -6.38
N LEU A 40 9.99 5.20 -5.57
CA LEU A 40 10.18 4.19 -4.54
C LEU A 40 9.79 2.79 -5.03
N PRO A 41 10.39 1.73 -4.46
CA PRO A 41 9.90 0.38 -4.65
C PRO A 41 8.42 0.26 -4.23
N PRO A 42 7.60 -0.58 -4.90
CA PRO A 42 6.16 -0.66 -4.64
C PRO A 42 5.76 -0.85 -3.17
N ARG A 43 6.52 -1.67 -2.42
CA ARG A 43 6.32 -1.87 -0.99
C ARG A 43 6.62 -0.62 -0.17
N GLU A 44 7.71 0.08 -0.48
CA GLU A 44 8.08 1.31 0.22
C GLU A 44 7.10 2.44 -0.10
N ALA A 45 6.61 2.51 -1.34
CA ALA A 45 5.54 3.41 -1.76
C ALA A 45 4.26 3.16 -0.94
N ALA A 46 3.82 1.91 -0.81
CA ALA A 46 2.65 1.56 0.00
C ALA A 46 2.83 1.93 1.48
N LEU A 47 4.01 1.68 2.06
CA LEU A 47 4.31 2.05 3.45
C LEU A 47 4.38 3.56 3.66
N ALA A 48 5.00 4.30 2.73
CA ALA A 48 5.08 5.75 2.79
C ALA A 48 3.68 6.37 2.68
N PHE A 49 2.85 5.89 1.76
CA PHE A 49 1.46 6.30 1.64
C PHE A 49 0.67 6.01 2.92
N GLY A 50 0.77 4.80 3.47
CA GLY A 50 0.12 4.47 4.73
C GLY A 50 0.57 5.33 5.90
N SER A 51 1.84 5.73 5.94
CA SER A 51 2.35 6.63 6.97
C SER A 51 1.92 8.09 6.77
N ASP A 52 1.89 8.60 5.54
CA ASP A 52 1.50 9.97 5.22
C ASP A 52 0.01 10.22 5.51
N TYR A 53 -0.82 9.20 5.30
CA TYR A 53 -2.27 9.26 5.46
C TYR A 53 -2.78 8.58 6.74
N ASP A 54 -1.88 8.18 7.63
CA ASP A 54 -2.17 7.52 8.92
C ASP A 54 -3.14 6.33 8.78
N LEU A 55 -2.92 5.49 7.76
CA LEU A 55 -3.78 4.34 7.49
C LEU A 55 -3.59 3.26 8.55
N GLU A 56 -4.70 2.76 9.08
CA GLU A 56 -4.69 1.60 9.96
C GLU A 56 -4.18 0.39 9.20
N ARG A 57 -3.04 -0.16 9.65
CA ARG A 57 -2.49 -1.38 9.10
C ARG A 57 -3.42 -2.56 9.42
N ASP A 58 -3.79 -3.33 8.41
CA ASP A 58 -4.64 -4.53 8.58
C ASP A 58 -4.00 -5.53 9.56
N ASP A 59 -2.65 -5.61 9.57
CA ASP A 59 -1.93 -6.48 10.49
C ASP A 59 -1.97 -6.05 11.97
N ALA A 60 -2.41 -4.82 12.27
CA ALA A 60 -2.50 -4.32 13.65
C ALA A 60 -3.82 -4.70 14.35
N LEU A 61 -4.89 -5.03 13.60
CA LEU A 61 -6.25 -5.09 14.16
C LEU A 61 -6.83 -6.49 14.35
N TRP A 62 -6.33 -7.52 13.65
CA TRP A 62 -6.84 -8.89 13.84
C TRP A 62 -5.73 -9.92 14.08
N PRO A 63 -5.70 -10.63 15.22
CA PRO A 63 -4.92 -11.86 15.29
C PRO A 63 -5.49 -12.80 14.23
N ARG A 64 -4.70 -13.09 13.19
CA ARG A 64 -5.03 -14.10 12.18
C ARG A 64 -5.40 -15.37 12.96
N PRO A 65 -6.63 -15.88 12.87
CA PRO A 65 -7.00 -17.09 13.60
C PRO A 65 -6.12 -18.23 13.07
N GLY A 66 -5.06 -18.56 13.80
CA GLY A 66 -4.02 -19.53 13.39
C GLY A 66 -2.58 -19.17 13.75
N VAL A 67 -2.26 -17.92 14.09
CA VAL A 67 -0.92 -17.59 14.62
C VAL A 67 -1.00 -17.61 16.15
N ALA A 68 -0.76 -18.79 16.72
CA ALA A 68 -0.55 -18.93 18.15
C ALA A 68 0.63 -18.05 18.57
N LEU A 69 0.34 -17.05 19.40
CA LEU A 69 1.34 -16.28 20.13
C LEU A 69 2.14 -17.26 21.00
N GLN A 70 3.31 -17.70 20.51
CA GLN A 70 4.29 -18.35 21.39
C GLN A 70 5.01 -17.25 22.15
N SER A 71 4.89 -17.33 23.48
CA SER A 71 5.47 -16.45 24.49
C SER A 71 6.99 -16.41 24.47
#